data_AF-A0AAD4SC39-F1
#
_entry.id   AF-A0AAD4SC39-F1
#
_cell.length_a   1.000
_cell.length_b   1.000
_cell.length_c   1.000
_cell.angle_alpha   90.00
_cell.angle_beta   90.00
_cell.angle_gamma   90.00
#
_symmetry.space_group_name_H-M   'P 1'
#
loop_
_entity.id
_entity.type
_entity.pdbx_description
1 polymer ?
#
loop_
_entity_poly.entity_id
_entity_poly.type
_entity_poly.pdbx_seq_one_letter_code
_entity_poly.pdbx_strand_id
1 'polypeptide(L)'
;MPEESCTLLWRFVASSMEFTKNVLTSYAQAVIKIYNVSDNQLPAALNRLQFDKQLAMENVRKLITEADGYQPYLTAPEQGYRRLIESSLITIRGPAEAAIDAVHSLLKDLVHEAVRETGAKAVPVHLLNPWKE
;
A
#
# COMPACT_ATOMS: atom_id res chain seq x y z
N MET A 1 17.57 -31.04 42.15
CA MET A 1 17.81 -30.36 40.87
C MET A 1 16.62 -29.43 40.52
N PRO A 2 16.45 -28.27 41.19
CA PRO A 2 15.36 -27.32 40.89
C PRO A 2 15.80 -26.12 40.02
N GLU A 3 17.10 -25.86 39.88
CA GLU A 3 17.59 -24.66 39.17
C GLU A 3 17.33 -24.70 37.66
N GLU A 4 17.48 -25.86 37.01
CA GLU A 4 17.32 -25.95 35.55
C GLU A 4 15.89 -25.68 35.08
N SER A 5 14.89 -26.07 35.87
CA SER A 5 13.47 -25.84 35.55
C SER A 5 13.12 -24.34 35.53
N CYS A 6 13.67 -23.56 36.47
CA CYS A 6 13.49 -22.11 36.50
C CYS A 6 14.16 -21.42 35.31
N THR A 7 15.36 -21.86 34.92
CA THR A 7 16.06 -21.31 33.75
C THR A 7 15.30 -21.58 32.45
N LEU A 8 14.72 -22.78 32.28
CA LEU A 8 13.92 -23.11 31.10
C LEU A 8 12.63 -22.29 31.01
N LEU A 9 11.92 -22.12 32.13
CA LEU A 9 10.72 -21.27 32.19
C LEU A 9 11.04 -19.82 31.85
N TRP A 10 12.13 -19.27 32.41
CA TRP A 10 12.57 -17.90 32.09
C TRP A 10 12.92 -17.74 30.60
N ARG A 11 13.64 -18.70 30.01
CA ARG A 11 13.98 -18.69 28.58
C ARG A 11 12.74 -18.75 27.68
N PHE A 12 11.74 -19.54 28.05
CA PHE A 12 10.47 -19.62 27.33
C PHE A 12 9.71 -18.29 27.37
N VAL A 13 9.58 -17.69 28.56
CA VAL A 13 8.91 -16.40 28.74
C VAL A 13 9.66 -15.30 27.98
N ALA A 14 10.99 -15.22 28.10
CA ALA A 14 11.81 -14.24 27.40
C ALA A 14 11.72 -14.39 25.87
N SER A 15 11.75 -15.63 25.35
CA SER A 15 11.60 -15.91 23.92
C SER A 15 10.22 -15.50 23.38
N SER A 16 9.17 -15.72 24.19
CA SER A 16 7.80 -15.33 23.87
C SER A 16 7.64 -13.81 23.85
N MET A 17 8.24 -13.10 24.81
CA MET A 17 8.25 -11.63 24.84
C MET A 17 9.00 -11.02 23.64
N GLU A 18 10.14 -11.59 23.24
CA GLU A 18 10.85 -11.08 22.07
C GLU A 18 10.07 -11.35 20.77
N PHE A 19 9.37 -12.47 20.67
CA PHE A 19 8.48 -12.75 19.53
C PHE A 19 7.36 -11.70 19.42
N THR A 20 6.65 -11.41 20.51
CA THR A 20 5.58 -10.40 20.48
C THR A 20 6.10 -9.02 20.13
N LYS A 21 7.28 -8.65 20.64
CA LYS A 21 7.95 -7.39 20.31
C LYS A 21 8.32 -7.30 18.82
N ASN A 22 8.89 -8.35 18.23
CA ASN A 22 9.27 -8.36 16.82
C ASN A 22 8.06 -8.21 15.90
N VAL A 23 7.01 -8.99 16.15
CA VAL A 23 5.77 -8.92 15.36
C VAL A 23 5.13 -7.54 15.48
N LEU A 24 5.04 -6.99 16.69
CA LEU A 24 4.46 -5.65 16.91
C LEU A 24 5.28 -4.54 16.22
N THR A 25 6.60 -4.63 16.29
CA THR A 25 7.50 -3.65 15.65
C THR A 25 7.37 -3.68 14.13
N SER A 26 7.33 -4.88 13.55
CA SER A 26 7.12 -5.06 12.10
C SER A 26 5.77 -4.46 11.66
N TYR A 27 4.71 -4.71 12.43
CA TYR A 27 3.39 -4.15 12.16
C TYR A 27 3.38 -2.62 12.22
N ALA A 28 3.99 -2.04 13.26
CA ALA A 28 4.09 -0.59 13.42
C ALA A 28 4.86 0.06 12.25
N GLN A 29 5.98 -0.54 11.82
CA GLN A 29 6.74 -0.05 10.66
C GLN A 29 5.96 -0.15 9.35
N ALA A 30 5.23 -1.24 9.12
CA ALA A 30 4.39 -1.41 7.95
C ALA A 30 3.30 -0.33 7.88
N VAL A 31 2.62 -0.08 9.00
CA VAL A 31 1.61 0.97 9.11
C VAL A 31 2.17 2.34 8.75
N ILE A 32 3.33 2.73 9.30
CA ILE A 32 4.00 4.00 8.97
C ILE A 32 4.30 4.09 7.47
N LYS A 33 4.80 3.01 6.85
CA LYS A 33 5.10 3.00 5.41
C LYS A 33 3.83 3.13 4.57
N ILE A 34 2.74 2.47 4.96
CA ILE A 34 1.45 2.59 4.28
C ILE A 34 0.93 4.03 4.36
N TYR A 35 0.97 4.66 5.53
CA TYR A 35 0.63 6.09 5.66
C TYR A 35 1.47 6.97 4.74
N ASN A 36 2.77 6.70 4.63
CA ASN A 36 3.64 7.45 3.72
C ASN A 36 3.28 7.27 2.23
N VAL A 37 2.85 6.07 1.82
CA VAL A 37 2.38 5.85 0.44
C VAL A 37 1.12 6.68 0.18
N SER A 38 0.15 6.62 1.09
CA SER A 38 -1.15 7.28 0.94
C SER A 38 -1.08 8.80 1.07
N ASP A 39 -0.38 9.33 2.07
CA ASP A 39 -0.43 10.75 2.42
C ASP A 39 0.68 11.58 1.78
N ASN A 40 1.76 10.92 1.29
CA ASN A 40 2.89 11.62 0.68
C ASN A 40 3.10 11.21 -0.78
N GLN A 41 3.31 9.92 -1.05
CA GLN A 41 3.73 9.48 -2.39
C GLN A 41 2.63 9.63 -3.43
N LEU A 42 1.40 9.22 -3.12
CA LEU A 42 0.28 9.34 -4.05
C LEU A 42 -0.07 10.82 -4.33
N PRO A 43 -0.24 11.72 -3.34
CA PRO A 43 -0.46 13.14 -3.59
C PRO A 43 0.68 13.78 -4.39
N ALA A 44 1.93 13.44 -4.08
CA ALA A 44 3.09 13.93 -4.84
C ALA A 44 3.06 13.46 -6.29
N ALA A 45 2.67 12.21 -6.57
CA ALA A 45 2.55 11.68 -7.91
C ALA A 45 1.39 12.34 -8.68
N LEU A 46 0.25 12.59 -8.03
CA LEU A 46 -0.88 13.32 -8.63
C LEU A 46 -0.50 14.75 -8.98
N ASN A 47 0.23 15.46 -8.11
CA ASN A 47 0.70 16.83 -8.38
C ASN A 47 1.67 16.89 -9.57
N ARG A 48 2.40 15.80 -9.85
CA ARG A 48 3.30 15.71 -11.02
C ARG A 48 2.57 15.55 -12.35
N LEU A 49 1.29 15.19 -12.36
CA LEU A 49 0.50 15.06 -13.60
C LEU A 49 0.26 16.39 -14.31
N GLN A 50 0.54 17.53 -13.65
CA GLN A 50 0.43 18.89 -14.22
C GLN A 50 -0.95 19.16 -14.85
N PHE A 51 -2.04 18.86 -14.12
CA PHE A 51 -3.42 19.11 -14.57
C PHE A 51 -3.65 20.53 -15.05
N ASP A 52 -3.02 21.53 -14.40
CA ASP A 52 -3.13 22.94 -14.79
C ASP A 52 -2.71 23.19 -16.24
N LYS A 53 -1.72 22.44 -16.74
CA LYS A 53 -1.31 22.51 -18.15
C LYS A 53 -2.32 21.82 -19.05
N GLN A 54 -2.83 20.65 -18.66
CA GLN A 54 -3.85 19.95 -19.45
C GLN A 54 -5.15 20.77 -19.57
N LEU A 55 -5.51 21.48 -18.49
CA LEU A 55 -6.70 22.32 -18.38
C LEU A 55 -6.46 23.80 -18.77
N ALA A 56 -5.27 24.12 -19.31
CA ALA A 56 -5.00 25.45 -19.80
C ALA A 56 -5.98 25.83 -20.92
N MET A 57 -6.42 27.10 -20.94
CA MET A 57 -7.46 27.58 -21.87
C MET A 57 -7.16 27.30 -23.35
N GLU A 58 -5.89 27.30 -23.73
CA GLU A 58 -5.46 26.97 -25.09
C GLU A 58 -5.75 25.49 -25.42
N ASN A 59 -5.37 24.58 -24.52
CA ASN A 59 -5.59 23.14 -24.67
C ASN A 59 -7.09 22.80 -24.63
N VAL A 60 -7.84 23.40 -23.71
CA VAL A 60 -9.29 23.22 -23.60
C VAL A 60 -9.99 23.69 -24.88
N ARG A 61 -9.67 24.89 -25.38
CA ARG A 61 -10.26 25.42 -26.62
C ARG A 61 -9.97 24.52 -27.81
N LYS A 62 -8.71 24.09 -27.94
CA LYS A 62 -8.29 23.18 -29.02
C LYS A 62 -9.06 21.86 -28.95
N LEU A 63 -9.08 21.21 -27.80
CA LEU A 63 -9.68 19.89 -27.60
C LEU A 63 -11.21 19.92 -27.79
N ILE A 64 -11.88 20.95 -27.28
CA ILE A 64 -13.31 21.17 -27.52
C ILE A 64 -13.61 21.39 -29.00
N THR A 65 -12.83 22.25 -29.67
CA THR A 65 -13.04 22.56 -31.09
C THR A 65 -12.77 21.34 -31.98
N GLU A 66 -11.80 20.50 -31.63
CA GLU A 66 -11.53 19.23 -32.33
C GLU A 66 -12.62 18.18 -32.13
N ALA A 67 -13.32 18.19 -30.98
CA ALA A 67 -14.32 17.19 -30.64
C ALA A 67 -15.72 17.54 -31.15
N ASP A 68 -16.20 18.78 -30.92
CA ASP A 68 -17.56 19.21 -31.29
C ASP A 68 -17.59 20.11 -32.54
N GLY A 69 -16.43 20.62 -32.99
CA GLY A 69 -16.37 21.61 -34.06
C GLY A 69 -16.81 23.00 -33.61
N TYR A 70 -16.78 23.97 -34.54
CA TYR A 70 -17.36 25.29 -34.30
C TYR A 70 -18.88 25.22 -34.44
N GLN A 71 -19.60 25.52 -33.37
CA GLN A 71 -21.07 25.57 -33.37
C GLN A 71 -21.56 27.02 -33.23
N PRO A 72 -22.20 27.59 -34.27
CA PRO A 72 -22.65 28.98 -34.28
C PRO A 72 -23.89 29.25 -33.41
N TYR A 73 -24.53 28.19 -32.90
CA TYR A 73 -25.65 28.25 -31.98
C TYR A 73 -25.23 27.74 -30.59
N LEU A 74 -25.85 28.25 -29.53
CA LEU A 74 -25.55 27.92 -28.12
C LEU A 74 -25.94 26.48 -27.79
N THR A 75 -25.10 25.53 -28.18
CA THR A 75 -25.13 24.14 -27.72
C THR A 75 -23.86 23.86 -26.95
N ALA A 76 -24.01 23.15 -25.82
CA ALA A 76 -22.87 22.77 -25.03
C ALA A 76 -21.97 21.78 -25.81
N PRO A 77 -20.64 21.92 -25.77
CA PRO A 77 -19.71 21.00 -26.39
C PRO A 77 -19.61 19.70 -25.56
N GLU A 78 -20.63 18.84 -25.64
CA GLU A 78 -20.72 17.64 -24.82
C GLU A 78 -19.58 16.65 -25.08
N GLN A 79 -19.14 16.49 -26.33
CA GLN A 79 -18.06 15.56 -26.66
C GLN A 79 -16.71 16.08 -26.18
N GLY A 80 -16.49 17.38 -26.28
CA GLY A 80 -15.31 18.09 -25.80
C GLY A 80 -15.17 17.97 -24.29
N TYR A 81 -16.27 18.18 -23.54
CA TYR A 81 -16.26 17.96 -22.08
C TYR A 81 -16.02 16.50 -21.72
N ARG A 82 -16.69 15.55 -22.39
CA ARG A 82 -16.50 14.12 -22.16
C ARG A 82 -15.04 13.72 -22.38
N ARG A 83 -14.46 14.09 -23.52
CA ARG A 83 -13.07 13.80 -23.86
C ARG A 83 -12.08 14.48 -22.92
N LEU A 84 -12.34 15.72 -22.51
CA LEU A 84 -11.51 16.45 -21.55
C LEU A 84 -11.47 15.71 -20.20
N ILE A 85 -12.63 15.33 -19.67
CA ILE A 85 -12.76 14.58 -18.41
C ILE A 85 -12.06 13.21 -18.53
N GLU A 86 -12.35 12.44 -19.57
CA GLU A 86 -11.75 11.12 -19.80
C GLU A 86 -10.22 11.20 -19.90
N SER A 87 -9.70 12.17 -20.66
CA SER A 87 -8.25 12.37 -20.82
C SER A 87 -7.56 12.79 -19.53
N SER A 88 -8.29 13.43 -18.60
CA SER A 88 -7.77 13.80 -17.29
C SER A 88 -7.86 12.63 -16.30
N LEU A 89 -8.93 11.84 -16.35
CA LEU A 89 -9.10 10.68 -15.46
C LEU A 89 -8.11 9.56 -15.79
N ILE A 90 -7.80 9.33 -17.05
CA ILE A 90 -6.89 8.25 -17.45
C ILE A 90 -5.46 8.46 -16.93
N THR A 91 -5.02 9.70 -16.72
CA THR A 91 -3.68 10.00 -16.20
C THR A 91 -3.54 9.69 -14.71
N ILE A 92 -4.65 9.69 -13.96
CA ILE A 92 -4.70 9.33 -12.53
C ILE A 92 -4.44 7.83 -12.33
N ARG A 93 -4.76 7.00 -13.33
CA ARG A 93 -4.66 5.55 -13.25
C ARG A 93 -3.26 5.07 -12.88
N GLY A 94 -2.22 5.61 -13.52
CA GLY A 94 -0.84 5.20 -13.28
C GLY A 94 -0.39 5.40 -11.82
N PRO A 95 -0.49 6.63 -11.27
CA PRO A 95 -0.21 6.90 -9.86
C PRO A 95 -1.04 6.06 -8.88
N ALA A 96 -2.32 5.82 -9.19
CA ALA A 96 -3.20 5.01 -8.34
C ALA A 96 -2.76 3.54 -8.30
N GLU A 97 -2.48 2.94 -9.47
CA GLU A 97 -1.98 1.56 -9.57
C GLU A 97 -0.65 1.41 -8.83
N ALA A 98 0.29 2.34 -9.03
CA ALA A 98 1.58 2.32 -8.33
C ALA A 98 1.45 2.41 -6.80
N ALA A 99 0.51 3.22 -6.29
CA ALA A 99 0.24 3.31 -4.86
C ALA A 99 -0.33 2.01 -4.30
N ILE A 100 -1.26 1.38 -5.02
CA ILE A 100 -1.86 0.09 -4.63
C ILE A 100 -0.79 -1.01 -4.64
N ASP A 101 0.05 -1.07 -5.66
CA ASP A 101 1.12 -2.06 -5.78
C ASP A 101 2.15 -1.93 -4.65
N ALA A 102 2.47 -0.70 -4.25
CA ALA A 102 3.35 -0.43 -3.11
C ALA A 102 2.74 -0.92 -1.80
N VAL A 103 1.47 -0.62 -1.53
CA VAL A 103 0.77 -1.12 -0.33
C VAL A 103 0.65 -2.64 -0.34
N HIS A 104 0.30 -3.23 -1.49
CA HIS A 104 0.21 -4.67 -1.65
C HIS A 104 1.55 -5.35 -1.31
N SER A 105 2.65 -4.82 -1.82
CA SER A 105 4.00 -5.32 -1.53
C SER A 105 4.34 -5.22 -0.04
N LEU A 106 4.04 -4.10 0.61
CA LEU A 106 4.26 -3.91 2.06
C LEU A 106 3.47 -4.91 2.90
N LEU A 107 2.21 -5.16 2.56
CA LEU A 107 1.38 -6.14 3.26
C LEU A 107 1.90 -7.56 3.06
N LYS A 108 2.37 -7.88 1.85
CA LYS A 108 2.97 -9.18 1.55
C LYS A 108 4.25 -9.40 2.35
N ASP A 109 5.13 -8.40 2.40
CA ASP A 109 6.36 -8.44 3.19
C ASP A 109 6.05 -8.63 4.69
N LEU A 110 5.04 -7.94 5.20
CA LEU A 110 4.59 -8.07 6.59
C LEU A 110 4.13 -9.50 6.91
N VAL A 111 3.35 -10.13 6.02
CA VAL A 111 2.92 -11.52 6.18
C VAL A 111 4.12 -12.47 6.13
N HIS A 112 5.04 -12.28 5.18
CA HIS A 112 6.25 -13.10 5.11
C HIS A 112 7.11 -12.99 6.37
N GLU A 113 7.24 -11.78 6.92
CA GLU A 113 7.96 -11.55 8.18
C GLU A 113 7.29 -12.27 9.35
N ALA A 114 5.96 -12.15 9.49
CA ALA A 114 5.20 -12.82 10.55
C ALA A 114 5.33 -14.35 10.47
N VAL A 115 5.27 -14.92 9.26
CA VAL A 115 5.45 -16.36 9.03
C VAL A 115 6.88 -16.78 9.37
N ARG A 116 7.89 -15.98 9.01
CA ARG A 116 9.30 -16.25 9.32
C ARG A 116 9.55 -16.28 10.83
N GLU A 117 9.06 -15.28 11.56
CA GLU A 117 9.17 -15.22 13.03
C GLU A 117 8.49 -16.43 13.69
N THR A 118 7.36 -16.89 13.13
CA THR A 118 6.61 -18.04 13.64
C THR A 118 7.31 -19.37 13.34
N GLY A 119 7.82 -19.55 12.12
CA GLY A 119 8.51 -20.77 11.69
C GLY A 119 9.88 -20.95 12.37
N ALA A 120 10.59 -19.86 12.67
CA ALA A 120 11.88 -19.91 13.35
C ALA A 120 11.81 -20.38 14.81
N LYS A 121 10.64 -20.29 15.45
CA LYS A 121 10.42 -20.67 16.85
C LYS A 121 9.42 -21.81 17.03
N ALA A 122 8.95 -22.43 15.94
CA ALA A 122 8.06 -23.57 16.00
C ALA A 122 8.77 -24.75 16.69
N VAL A 123 8.30 -25.09 17.90
CA VAL A 123 8.71 -26.32 18.58
C VAL A 123 8.23 -27.50 17.72
N PRO A 124 9.12 -28.41 17.29
CA PRO A 124 8.71 -29.58 16.56
C PRO A 124 7.57 -30.32 17.26
N VAL A 125 6.55 -30.75 16.51
CA VAL A 125 5.36 -31.42 17.08
C VAL A 125 5.70 -32.68 17.87
N HIS A 126 6.83 -33.34 17.55
CA HIS A 126 7.33 -34.49 18.32
C HIS A 126 7.88 -34.12 19.71
N LEU A 127 8.29 -32.86 19.93
CA LEU A 127 8.71 -32.34 21.24
C LEU A 127 7.53 -31.78 22.07
N LEU A 128 6.34 -31.64 21.48
CA LEU A 128 5.12 -31.19 22.16
C LEU A 128 4.40 -32.32 22.92
N ASN A 129 4.84 -33.57 22.82
CA ASN A 129 4.36 -34.70 23.62
C ASN A 129 5.44 -35.20 24.58
N PRO A 130 5.66 -34.54 25.72
CA PRO A 130 6.66 -34.97 26.71
C PRO A 130 6.32 -36.29 27.42
N TRP A 131 5.18 -36.92 27.12
CA TRP A 131 4.64 -38.11 27.79
C TRP A 131 4.40 -39.30 26.86
N LYS A 132 4.96 -39.30 25.65
CA LYS A 132 5.03 -40.52 24.83
C LYS A 132 6.37 -41.20 25.08
N GLU A 133 6.35 -42.25 25.90
CA GLU A 133 7.34 -43.34 25.86
C GLU A 133 7.24 -44.10 24.53
#